data_AF-A0A3A6NH50-F1
#
_entry.id   AF-A0A3A6NH50-F1
#
_cell.length_a   1.000
_cell.length_b   1.000
_cell.length_c   1.000
_cell.angle_alpha   90.00
_cell.angle_beta   90.00
_cell.angle_gamma   90.00
#
_symmetry.space_group_name_H-M   'P 1'
#
loop_
_entity.id
_entity.type
_entity.pdbx_description
1 polymer ?
#
loop_
_entity_poly.entity_id
_entity_poly.type
_entity_poly.pdbx_seq_one_letter_code
_entity_poly.pdbx_strand_id
1 'polypeptide(L)' 'MEKLEQMPGGGELQGRKVGLLGLSFKPGTDDLREAPSLEIIREILLRGGQVRVYDPLVKEENF' A
#
# COMPACT_ATOMS: atom_id res chain seq x y z
N MET A 1 1.14 -2.16 11.92
CA MET A 1 -0.32 -1.89 11.95
C MET A 1 -0.73 -0.80 12.92
N GLU A 2 -0.07 -0.65 14.07
CA GLU A 2 -0.39 0.38 15.09
C GLU A 2 -0.57 1.82 14.54
N LYS A 3 0.17 2.20 13.49
CA LYS A 3 0.03 3.53 12.84
C LYS A 3 -1.25 3.68 12.00
N LEU A 4 -1.80 2.60 11.44
CA LEU A 4 -3.07 2.66 10.69
C LEU A 4 -4.23 3.00 11.64
N GLU A 5 -4.16 2.53 12.88
CA GLU A 5 -5.18 2.76 13.92
C GLU A 5 -5.17 4.21 14.43
N GLN A 6 -4.04 4.90 14.29
CA GLN A 6 -3.89 6.32 14.64
C GLN A 6 -4.37 7.27 13.54
N MET A 7 -4.84 6.74 12.39
CA MET A 7 -5.35 7.57 11.30
C MET A 7 -6.67 8.28 11.70
N PRO A 8 -6.92 9.50 11.18
CA PRO A 8 -8.18 10.21 11.40
C PRO A 8 -9.39 9.31 11.04
N GLY A 9 -10.35 9.21 11.96
CA GLY A 9 -11.45 8.23 11.86
C GLY A 9 -11.20 6.92 12.61
N GLY A 10 -10.21 6.87 13.52
CA GLY A 10 -10.00 5.72 14.42
C GLY A 10 -9.49 4.46 13.71
N GLY A 11 -8.78 4.62 12.59
CA GLY A 11 -8.33 3.49 11.77
C GLY A 11 -9.43 2.82 10.95
N GLU A 12 -10.62 3.42 10.84
CA GLU A 12 -11.67 2.94 9.93
C GLU A 12 -11.28 3.27 8.48
N LEU A 13 -11.07 2.20 7.68
CA LEU A 13 -10.64 2.32 6.28
C LEU A 13 -11.77 2.07 5.28
N GLN A 14 -12.94 1.61 5.73
CA GLN A 14 -14.07 1.26 4.86
C GLN A 14 -14.42 2.44 3.92
N GLY A 15 -14.30 2.20 2.61
CA GLY A 15 -14.60 3.21 1.57
C GLY A 15 -13.59 4.37 1.47
N ARG A 16 -12.54 4.40 2.30
CA ARG A 16 -11.47 5.40 2.25
C ARG A 16 -10.46 5.08 1.16
N LYS A 17 -9.89 6.11 0.55
CA LYS A 17 -8.80 6.00 -0.43
C LYS A 17 -7.48 6.35 0.25
N VAL A 18 -6.52 5.43 0.21
CA VAL A 18 -5.17 5.58 0.75
C VAL A 18 -4.17 5.67 -0.41
N GLY A 19 -3.39 6.74 -0.43
CA GLY A 19 -2.26 6.87 -1.35
C GLY A 19 -1.03 6.15 -0.79
N LEU A 20 -0.34 5.38 -1.62
CA LEU A 20 0.88 4.66 -1.27
C LEU A 20 1.98 5.02 -2.28
N LEU A 21 3.07 5.59 -1.77
CA LEU A 21 4.22 6.03 -2.57
C LEU A 21 5.38 5.05 -2.34
N GLY A 22 5.75 4.33 -3.40
CA GLY A 22 6.73 3.26 -3.37
C GLY A 22 6.09 1.89 -3.16
N LEU A 23 6.39 0.96 -4.05
CA LEU A 23 5.84 -0.40 -4.06
C LEU A 23 6.95 -1.46 -4.03
N SER A 24 8.08 -1.20 -4.70
CA SER A 24 9.27 -2.04 -4.63
C SER A 24 9.82 -2.17 -3.21
N PHE A 25 10.57 -3.23 -2.94
CA PHE A 25 11.12 -3.46 -1.59
C PHE A 25 12.23 -2.49 -1.20
N LYS A 26 12.90 -1.87 -2.20
CA LYS A 26 13.97 -0.87 -2.02
C LYS A 26 14.07 0.06 -3.24
N PRO A 27 14.73 1.22 -3.11
CA PRO A 27 14.96 2.12 -4.25
C PRO A 27 15.78 1.46 -5.37
N GLY A 28 15.50 1.84 -6.62
CA GLY A 28 16.30 1.45 -7.78
C GLY A 28 15.97 0.08 -8.39
N THR A 29 14.87 -0.55 -7.99
CA THR A 29 14.41 -1.83 -8.54
C THR A 29 12.89 -1.85 -8.66
N ASP A 30 12.37 -2.69 -9.55
CA ASP A 30 10.96 -3.03 -9.68
C ASP A 30 10.61 -4.35 -8.96
N ASP A 31 11.55 -4.93 -8.21
CA ASP A 31 11.34 -6.19 -7.50
C ASP A 31 10.33 -6.02 -6.36
N LEU A 32 9.24 -6.76 -6.46
CA LEU A 32 8.14 -6.77 -5.51
C LEU A 32 8.20 -7.96 -4.55
N ARG A 33 9.13 -8.89 -4.73
CA ARG A 33 9.20 -10.10 -3.89
C ARG A 33 9.46 -9.68 -2.44
N GLU A 34 8.58 -10.14 -1.56
CA GLU A 34 8.61 -9.83 -0.13
C GLU A 34 8.56 -8.32 0.20
N ALA A 35 8.07 -7.49 -0.73
CA ALA A 35 7.99 -6.05 -0.49
C ALA A 35 7.02 -5.74 0.66
N PRO A 36 7.44 -5.01 1.72
CA PRO A 36 6.59 -4.69 2.86
C PRO A 36 5.32 -3.89 2.50
N SER A 37 5.39 -3.15 1.40
CA SER A 37 4.26 -2.44 0.79
C SER A 37 3.07 -3.37 0.50
N LEU A 38 3.32 -4.62 0.08
CA LEU A 38 2.27 -5.58 -0.27
C LEU A 38 1.47 -6.02 0.98
N GLU A 39 2.14 -6.17 2.12
CA GLU A 39 1.47 -6.49 3.39
C GLU A 39 0.58 -5.33 3.85
N ILE A 40 1.08 -4.10 3.72
CA ILE A 40 0.31 -2.88 4.05
C ILE A 40 -0.92 -2.75 3.13
N ILE A 41 -0.75 -2.98 1.83
CA ILE A 41 -1.85 -2.95 0.85
C ILE A 41 -2.91 -3.98 1.21
N ARG A 42 -2.51 -5.22 1.51
CA ARG A 42 -3.43 -6.30 1.89
C ARG A 42 -4.26 -5.91 3.11
N GLU A 43 -3.65 -5.35 4.14
CA GLU A 43 -4.38 -4.93 5.34
C GLU A 43 -5.39 -3.82 5.05
N ILE A 44 -5.02 -2.82 4.24
CA ILE A 44 -5.93 -1.74 3.87
C ILE A 44 -7.14 -2.30 3.11
N LEU A 45 -6.91 -3.23 2.16
CA LEU A 45 -7.97 -3.87 1.40
C LEU A 45 -8.86 -4.76 2.28
N LEU A 46 -8.29 -5.53 3.21
CA LEU A 46 -9.02 -6.37 4.16
C LEU A 46 -9.96 -5.55 5.06
N ARG A 47 -9.58 -4.31 5.37
CA ARG A 47 -10.40 -3.34 6.14
C ARG A 47 -11.36 -2.53 5.26
N GLY A 48 -11.55 -2.92 3.99
CA GLY A 48 -12.49 -2.29 3.06
C GLY A 48 -12.02 -0.94 2.50
N GLY A 49 -10.74 -0.61 2.67
CA GLY A 49 -10.11 0.54 2.05
C GLY A 49 -9.75 0.30 0.59
N GLN A 50 -9.46 1.39 -0.11
CA GLN A 50 -8.98 1.39 -1.49
C GLN A 50 -7.56 1.95 -1.51
N VAL A 51 -6.67 1.33 -2.28
CA VAL A 51 -5.29 1.81 -2.41
C VAL A 51 -5.06 2.41 -3.80
N ARG A 52 -4.37 3.55 -3.85
CA ARG A 52 -3.75 4.07 -5.08
C ARG A 52 -2.24 4.09 -4.89
N VAL A 53 -1.54 3.35 -5.73
CA VAL A 53 -0.10 3.17 -5.65
C VAL A 53 0.59 3.98 -6.75
N TYR A 54 1.75 4.54 -6.42
CA TYR A 54 2.71 5.03 -7.40
C TYR A 54 4.11 4.57 -7.01
N ASP A 55 4.82 3.92 -7.94
CA ASP A 55 6.24 3.62 -7.85
C ASP A 55 6.88 3.96 -9.22
N PRO A 56 7.95 4.76 -9.29
CA PRO A 56 8.55 5.17 -10.56
C PRO A 56 9.12 4.03 -11.41
N LEU A 57 9.47 2.89 -10.81
CA LEU A 57 10.16 1.79 -11.48
C LEU A 57 9.26 0.60 -11.76
N VAL A 58 8.15 0.47 -11.02
CA VAL A 58 7.21 -0.64 -11.20
C VAL A 58 6.18 -0.28 -12.27
N LYS A 59 6.09 -1.10 -13.31
CA LYS A 59 5.15 -0.92 -14.41
C LYS A 59 3.91 -1.79 -14.23
N GLU A 60 2.75 -1.30 -14.68
CA GLU A 60 1.47 -2.03 -14.63
C GLU A 60 1.51 -3.37 -15.39
N GLU A 61 2.40 -3.49 -16.36
CA GLU A 61 2.66 -4.69 -17.16
C GLU A 61 3.25 -5.86 -16.35
N ASN A 62 3.78 -5.58 -15.15
CA ASN A 62 4.42 -6.57 -14.27
C ASN A 62 3.46 -7.13 -13.20
N PHE A 63 2.15 -6.92 -13.35
CA PHE A 63 1.10 -7.36 -12.42
C PHE A 63 0.14 -8.39 -13.04
#